data_AF-A0A2E5LFG8-F1
#
_entry.id   AF-A0A2E5LFG8-F1
#
_cell.length_a   1.000
_cell.length_b   1.000
_cell.length_c   1.000
_cell.angle_alpha   90.00
_cell.angle_beta   90.00
_cell.angle_gamma   90.00
#
_symmetry.space_group_name_H-M   'P 1'
#
loop_
_entity.id
_entity.type
_entity.pdbx_description
1 polymer ?
#
loop_
_entity_poly.entity_id
_entity_poly.type
_entity_poly.pdbx_seq_one_letter_code
_entity_poly.pdbx_strand_id
1 'polypeptide(L)'
;ELNVFKPVIIFNLLQSINLLSESISSFTKNCLSGIKPNKEVINKNLENSLMLVTALNPYIGYDESAKVAKLAYKKNITLKEAAIELKLDKKLNLDKILDPKNMIKKK
;
A
#
# COMPACT_ATOMS: atom_id res chain seq x y z
N GLU A 1 -40.82 18.77 -32.28
CA GLU A 1 -39.37 18.61 -32.48
C GLU A 1 -38.96 17.23 -31.95
N LEU A 2 -38.35 16.36 -32.77
CA LEU A 2 -38.02 14.97 -32.42
C LEU A 2 -36.52 14.73 -32.62
N ASN A 3 -35.87 14.08 -31.66
CA ASN A 3 -34.47 13.69 -31.79
C ASN A 3 -34.33 12.53 -32.79
N VAL A 4 -33.62 12.77 -33.90
CA VAL A 4 -33.39 11.83 -35.00
C VAL A 4 -32.16 10.93 -34.81
N PHE A 5 -31.43 11.07 -33.70
CA PHE A 5 -30.23 10.29 -33.36
C PHE A 5 -30.51 9.13 -32.39
N LYS A 6 -31.77 8.85 -32.05
CA LYS A 6 -32.15 7.76 -31.14
C LYS A 6 -31.52 6.40 -31.52
N PRO A 7 -31.42 6.00 -32.80
CA PRO A 7 -30.79 4.73 -33.17
C PRO A 7 -29.32 4.62 -32.78
N VAL A 8 -28.52 5.67 -32.97
CA VAL A 8 -27.10 5.64 -32.60
C VAL A 8 -26.91 5.66 -31.08
N ILE A 9 -27.81 6.34 -30.35
CA ILE A 9 -27.78 6.37 -28.88
C ILE A 9 -28.01 4.97 -28.31
N ILE A 10 -29.08 4.29 -28.73
CA ILE A 10 -29.40 2.96 -28.19
C ILE A 10 -28.36 1.92 -28.62
N PHE A 11 -27.83 2.01 -29.83
CA PHE A 11 -26.75 1.13 -30.29
C PHE A 11 -25.51 1.22 -29.39
N ASN A 12 -25.01 2.44 -29.15
CA ASN A 12 -23.82 2.63 -28.32
C ASN A 12 -24.05 2.19 -26.87
N LEU A 13 -25.25 2.42 -26.34
CA LEU A 13 -25.60 1.99 -24.99
C LEU A 13 -25.58 0.46 -24.88
N LEU A 14 -26.28 -0.24 -25.78
CA LEU A 14 -26.35 -1.70 -25.76
C LEU A 14 -24.98 -2.35 -26.03
N GLN A 15 -24.22 -1.80 -26.97
CA GLN A 15 -22.85 -2.27 -27.23
C GLN A 15 -21.98 -2.11 -25.98
N SER A 16 -22.03 -0.96 -25.32
CA SER A 16 -21.25 -0.70 -24.11
C SER A 16 -21.65 -1.64 -22.96
N ILE A 17 -22.95 -1.90 -22.78
CA ILE A 17 -23.45 -2.86 -21.79
C ILE A 17 -22.88 -4.26 -22.06
N ASN A 18 -22.93 -4.72 -23.31
CA ASN A 18 -22.41 -6.04 -23.68
C ASN A 18 -20.90 -6.12 -23.46
N LEU A 19 -20.14 -5.12 -23.94
CA LEU A 19 -18.69 -5.08 -23.77
C LEU A 19 -18.28 -5.12 -22.30
N LEU A 20 -18.93 -4.32 -21.45
CA LEU A 20 -18.65 -4.34 -20.00
C LEU A 20 -18.99 -5.70 -19.38
N SER A 21 -20.16 -6.25 -19.70
CA SER A 21 -20.63 -7.51 -19.13
C SER A 21 -19.69 -8.66 -19.47
N GLU A 22 -19.33 -8.79 -20.76
CA GLU A 22 -18.44 -9.84 -21.23
C GLU A 22 -17.01 -9.63 -20.75
N SER A 23 -16.51 -8.39 -20.76
CA SER A 23 -15.15 -8.08 -20.30
C SER A 23 -14.98 -8.37 -18.82
N ILE A 24 -15.96 -8.02 -17.97
CA ILE A 24 -15.92 -8.30 -16.53
C ILE A 24 -15.93 -9.81 -16.28
N SER A 25 -16.78 -10.56 -17.00
CA SER A 25 -16.84 -12.02 -16.88
C SER A 25 -15.52 -12.67 -17.29
N SER A 26 -14.97 -12.26 -18.44
CA SER A 26 -13.68 -12.75 -18.95
C SER A 26 -12.52 -12.41 -18.01
N PHE A 27 -12.43 -11.15 -17.56
CA PHE A 27 -11.39 -10.72 -16.61
C PHE A 27 -11.49 -11.51 -15.30
N THR A 28 -12.70 -11.74 -14.80
CA THR A 28 -12.93 -12.47 -13.56
C THR A 28 -12.42 -13.91 -13.67
N LYS A 29 -12.77 -14.59 -14.76
CA LYS A 29 -12.41 -16.00 -14.99
C LYS A 29 -10.93 -16.18 -15.34
N ASN A 30 -10.41 -15.34 -16.23
CA ASN A 30 -9.10 -15.56 -16.86
C ASN A 30 -7.95 -14.81 -16.16
N CYS A 31 -8.25 -13.85 -15.29
CA CYS A 31 -7.24 -13.08 -14.57
C CYS A 31 -7.49 -13.07 -13.06
N LEU A 32 -8.60 -12.46 -12.61
CA LEU A 32 -8.86 -12.16 -11.20
C LEU A 32 -8.83 -13.42 -10.30
N SER A 33 -9.53 -14.47 -10.71
CA SER A 33 -9.66 -15.71 -9.90
C SER A 33 -8.33 -16.42 -9.67
N GLY A 34 -7.33 -16.16 -10.53
CA GLY A 34 -6.00 -16.78 -10.46
C GLY A 34 -4.95 -15.93 -9.73
N ILE A 35 -5.27 -14.70 -9.31
CA ILE A 35 -4.30 -13.80 -8.68
C ILE A 35 -3.79 -14.41 -7.36
N LYS A 36 -2.47 -14.56 -7.26
CA LYS A 36 -1.77 -15.02 -6.04
C LYS A 36 -0.77 -13.97 -5.58
N PRO A 37 -0.67 -13.70 -4.26
CA PRO A 37 0.32 -12.77 -3.75
C PRO A 37 1.73 -13.37 -3.80
N ASN A 38 2.68 -12.61 -4.35
CA ASN A 38 4.09 -12.90 -4.15
C ASN A 38 4.52 -12.40 -2.76
N LYS A 39 4.36 -13.28 -1.75
CA LYS A 39 4.60 -12.94 -0.35
C LYS A 39 6.05 -12.56 -0.07
N GLU A 40 7.01 -13.15 -0.78
CA GLU A 40 8.43 -12.84 -0.60
C GLU A 40 8.74 -11.40 -0.97
N VAL A 41 8.27 -10.95 -2.15
CA VAL A 41 8.44 -9.57 -2.61
C VAL A 41 7.68 -8.59 -1.72
N ILE A 42 6.46 -8.93 -1.30
CA ILE A 42 5.66 -8.10 -0.41
C ILE A 42 6.37 -7.90 0.94
N ASN A 43 6.87 -8.98 1.55
CA ASN A 43 7.57 -8.91 2.82
C ASN A 43 8.87 -8.12 2.70
N LYS A 44 9.65 -8.35 1.64
CA LYS A 44 10.88 -7.59 1.36
C LYS A 44 10.59 -6.09 1.23
N ASN A 45 9.54 -5.70 0.51
CA ASN A 45 9.16 -4.30 0.37
C ASN A 45 8.71 -3.69 1.70
N LEU A 46 8.00 -4.47 2.52
CA LEU A 46 7.52 -4.03 3.83
C LEU A 46 8.68 -3.79 4.81
N GLU A 47 9.64 -4.72 4.89
CA GLU A 47 10.80 -4.63 5.77
C GLU A 47 11.73 -3.46 5.39
N ASN A 48 11.83 -3.16 4.10
CA ASN A 48 12.64 -2.04 3.59
C ASN A 48 11.89 -0.70 3.53
N SER A 49 10.61 -0.67 3.92
CA SER A 49 9.81 0.56 3.85
C SER A 49 10.19 1.54 4.94
N LEU A 50 10.50 2.78 4.54
CA LEU A 50 10.76 3.88 5.47
C LEU A 50 9.47 4.49 6.06
N MET A 51 8.29 4.10 5.57
CA MET A 51 7.02 4.71 5.97
C MET A 51 6.54 4.28 7.35
N LEU A 52 7.02 3.12 7.84
CA LEU A 52 6.72 2.61 9.19
C LEU A 52 7.25 3.53 10.29
N VAL A 53 8.14 4.47 9.94
CA VAL A 53 8.73 5.46 10.87
C VAL A 53 7.69 6.31 11.58
N THR A 54 6.52 6.54 10.95
CA THR A 54 5.43 7.33 11.55
C THR A 54 4.89 6.72 12.84
N ALA A 55 5.03 5.40 13.03
CA ALA A 55 4.67 4.73 14.27
C ALA A 55 5.59 5.10 15.44
N LEU A 56 6.77 5.65 15.18
CA LEU A 56 7.70 6.14 16.20
C LEU A 56 7.31 7.53 16.73
N ASN A 57 6.57 8.34 15.95
CA ASN A 57 6.23 9.73 16.32
C ASN A 57 5.67 9.88 17.75
N PRO A 58 4.73 9.04 18.24
CA PRO A 58 4.20 9.18 19.59
C PRO A 58 5.20 8.88 20.71
N TYR A 59 6.31 8.20 20.39
CA TYR A 59 7.29 7.72 21.35
C TYR A 59 8.56 8.58 21.38
N ILE A 60 9.01 9.07 20.22
CA ILE A 60 10.26 9.85 20.10
C ILE A 60 10.06 11.25 19.51
N GLY A 61 8.82 11.60 19.11
CA GLY A 61 8.53 12.85 18.43
C GLY A 61 8.81 12.81 16.93
N TYR A 62 8.29 13.80 16.21
CA TYR A 62 8.40 13.89 14.76
C TYR A 62 9.84 14.07 14.29
N ASP A 63 10.60 14.99 14.91
CA ASP A 63 11.96 15.32 14.47
C ASP A 63 12.93 14.14 14.61
N GLU A 64 12.87 13.41 15.72
CA GLU A 64 13.69 12.21 15.92
C GLU A 64 13.27 11.08 14.97
N SER A 65 11.97 10.90 14.74
CA SER A 65 11.47 9.94 13.75
C SER A 65 11.98 10.28 12.34
N ALA A 66 11.96 11.55 11.95
CA ALA A 66 12.50 12.00 10.67
C ALA A 66 14.03 11.76 10.57
N LYS A 67 14.78 11.90 11.66
CA LYS A 67 16.21 11.56 11.70
C LYS A 67 16.44 10.06 11.48
N VAL A 68 15.64 9.20 12.10
CA VAL A 68 15.70 7.73 11.89
C VAL A 68 15.49 7.39 10.41
N ALA A 69 14.45 7.94 9.78
CA ALA A 69 14.18 7.69 8.35
C ALA A 69 15.31 8.20 7.44
N LYS A 70 15.84 9.41 7.70
CA LYS A 70 16.96 9.96 6.93
C LYS A 70 18.23 9.13 7.06
N LEU A 71 18.51 8.62 8.26
CA LEU A 71 19.66 7.75 8.51
C LEU A 71 19.51 6.41 7.78
N ALA A 72 18.34 5.78 7.89
CA ALA A 72 18.00 4.54 7.20
C ALA A 72 18.18 4.69 5.68
N TYR A 73 17.65 5.78 5.11
CA TYR A 73 17.83 6.09 3.69
C TYR A 73 19.30 6.30 3.30
N LYS A 74 20.02 7.13 4.05
CA LYS A 74 21.43 7.48 3.74
C LYS A 74 22.36 6.27 3.80
N LYS A 75 22.11 5.34 4.72
CA LYS A 75 22.94 4.15 4.94
C LYS A 75 22.42 2.90 4.23
N ASN A 76 21.26 2.98 3.59
CA ASN A 76 20.58 1.85 2.98
C ASN A 76 20.39 0.68 3.95
N ILE A 77 19.89 0.99 5.14
CA ILE A 77 19.62 0.04 6.23
C ILE A 77 18.14 0.13 6.63
N THR A 78 17.66 -0.85 7.39
CA THR A 78 16.29 -0.88 7.89
C THR A 78 16.04 0.21 8.94
N LEU A 79 14.77 0.57 9.14
CA LEU A 79 14.39 1.50 10.23
C LEU A 79 14.78 0.98 11.61
N LYS A 80 14.73 -0.35 11.81
CA LYS A 80 15.12 -0.98 13.08
C LYS A 80 16.62 -0.79 13.34
N GLU A 81 17.46 -1.04 12.34
CA GLU A 81 18.90 -0.82 12.42
C GLU A 81 19.24 0.66 12.66
N ALA A 82 18.59 1.58 11.95
CA ALA A 82 18.78 3.01 12.15
C ALA A 82 18.35 3.47 13.56
N ALA A 83 17.26 2.94 14.10
CA ALA A 83 16.81 3.24 15.46
C ALA A 83 17.77 2.68 16.53
N ILE A 84 18.33 1.49 16.32
CA ILE A 84 19.36 0.90 17.18
C ILE A 84 20.65 1.75 17.13
N GLU A 85 21.07 2.19 15.95
CA GLU A 85 22.27 3.04 15.81
C GLU A 85 22.11 4.37 16.56
N LEU A 86 20.90 4.94 16.56
CA LEU A 86 20.55 6.14 17.33
C LEU A 86 20.31 5.86 18.82
N LYS A 87 20.55 4.63 19.30
CA LYS A 87 20.39 4.19 20.70
C LYS A 87 18.97 4.37 21.25
N LEU A 88 17.97 4.30 20.37
CA LEU A 88 16.55 4.41 20.73
C LEU A 88 15.94 3.07 21.19
N ASP A 89 16.67 1.97 20.95
CA ASP A 89 16.34 0.59 21.30
C ASP A 89 16.22 0.35 22.81
N LYS A 90 17.10 0.96 23.62
CA LYS A 90 17.13 0.73 25.08
C LYS A 90 15.87 1.17 25.83
N LYS A 91 15.04 2.03 25.22
CA LYS A 91 13.81 2.57 25.84
C LYS A 91 12.53 2.08 25.16
N LEU A 92 12.62 1.47 23.98
CA LEU A 92 11.47 1.20 23.12
C LEU A 92 11.45 -0.24 22.64
N ASN A 93 10.29 -0.88 22.76
CA ASN A 93 10.05 -2.17 22.12
C ASN A 93 9.79 -1.93 20.62
N LEU A 94 10.87 -1.79 19.84
CA LEU A 94 10.82 -1.49 18.41
C LEU A 94 10.03 -2.54 17.63
N ASP A 95 10.14 -3.82 18.00
CA ASP A 95 9.41 -4.91 17.35
C ASP A 95 7.89 -4.77 17.51
N LYS A 96 7.43 -4.36 18.69
CA LYS A 96 6.01 -4.12 18.93
C LYS A 96 5.50 -2.85 18.27
N ILE A 97 6.32 -1.80 18.25
CA ILE A 97 5.95 -0.48 17.72
C ILE A 97 5.94 -0.48 16.19
N LEU A 98 6.93 -1.12 15.56
CA LEU A 98 7.09 -1.19 14.11
C LEU A 98 6.35 -2.38 13.48
N ASP A 99 5.51 -3.11 14.23
CA ASP A 99 4.67 -4.18 13.69
C ASP A 99 3.60 -3.59 12.74
N PRO A 100 3.67 -3.88 11.43
CA PRO A 100 2.73 -3.36 10.44
C PRO A 100 1.28 -3.78 10.71
N LYS A 101 1.04 -4.90 11.41
CA LYS A 101 -0.31 -5.35 11.78
C LYS A 101 -1.02 -4.36 12.71
N ASN A 102 -0.27 -3.58 13.46
CA ASN A 102 -0.80 -2.54 14.35
C ASN A 102 -1.07 -1.21 13.62
N MET A 103 -0.81 -1.13 12.30
CA MET A 103 -0.92 0.09 11.49
C MET A 103 -2.04 0.05 10.43
N ILE A 104 -2.79 -1.06 10.36
CA ILE A 104 -3.85 -1.27 9.36
C ILE A 104 -5.27 -1.04 9.90
N LYS A 105 -5.40 -0.60 11.16
CA LYS A 105 -6.68 -0.31 11.82
C LYS A 105 -6.64 1.06 12.48
N LYS A 106 -7.81 1.67 12.67
CA LYS A 106 -7.94 2.90 13.44
C LYS A 106 -7.50 2.62 14.88
N LYS A 107 -6.55 3.41 15.38
CA LYS A 107 -6.15 3.41 16.80
C LYS A 107 -7.22 4.07 17.65
#